data_AF-A0A0C3Q102-F1
#
_entry.id   AF-A0A0C3Q102-F1
#
_cell.length_a   1.000
_cell.length_b   1.000
_cell.length_c   1.000
_cell.angle_alpha   90.00
_cell.angle_beta   90.00
_cell.angle_gamma   90.00
#
_symmetry.space_group_name_H-M   'P 1'
#
loop_
_entity.id
_entity.type
_entity.pdbx_description
1 polymer ?
#
loop_
_entity_poly.entity_id
_entity_poly.type
_entity_poly.pdbx_seq_one_letter_code
_entity_poly.pdbx_strand_id
1 'polypeptide(L)'
;MFLRDDNVPLIRPYLMAVQHLNIEAVNDAYNDLLIEEEDFKTLRHSIDSFDNFNNVSLASRLEKHELLEFRRLAAHLYKKNTKWEESITLSKQDKLFKDAIITAAVSASSEVAEDLLTYFVDIGNKECFAAMLYACFDLLRSDVVMELSWQHGLNDFYMPYRIQNQRSLVDKLTKLEKEVKEHAKKVTVKEEAEAEVPIINPGIGGKLLLTQGPSGGAPPIYMNGTGMMPPVGHIETVRWRTILTLVSLPS
;
A
#
# COMPACT_ATOMS: atom_id res chain seq x y z
N MET A 1 32.43 26.36 13.14
CA MET A 1 32.98 27.61 13.72
C MET A 1 31.89 28.46 14.37
N PHE A 2 30.65 28.49 13.85
CA PHE A 2 29.52 29.21 14.46
C PHE A 2 28.73 28.46 15.55
N LEU A 3 28.86 27.13 15.64
CA LEU A 3 28.27 26.32 16.73
C LEU A 3 28.97 26.52 18.10
N ARG A 4 30.05 27.31 18.13
CA ARG A 4 30.91 27.51 19.31
C ARG A 4 30.71 28.86 19.99
N ASP A 5 30.07 29.81 19.30
CA ASP A 5 29.73 31.12 19.83
C ASP A 5 28.21 31.21 19.82
N ASP A 6 27.58 31.47 20.96
CA ASP A 6 26.11 31.53 21.19
C ASP A 6 25.37 32.64 20.39
N ASN A 7 25.92 33.05 19.25
CA ASN A 7 25.38 34.05 18.32
C ASN A 7 24.50 33.44 17.22
N VAL A 8 24.07 32.19 17.39
CA VAL A 8 23.23 31.45 16.44
C VAL A 8 21.93 32.21 16.06
N PRO A 9 21.23 32.93 16.98
CA PRO A 9 20.02 33.69 16.63
C PRO A 9 20.24 34.83 15.62
N LEU A 10 21.42 35.45 15.61
CA LEU A 10 21.75 36.55 14.69
C LEU A 10 21.86 36.08 13.23
N ILE A 11 22.10 34.79 13.02
CA ILE A 11 22.36 34.18 11.72
C ILE A 11 21.04 33.69 11.08
N ARG A 12 19.90 33.79 11.77
CA ARG A 12 18.56 33.39 11.26
C ARG A 12 18.26 33.84 9.81
N PRO A 13 18.39 35.13 9.42
CA PRO A 13 18.09 35.53 8.04
C PRO A 13 19.06 34.94 7.02
N TYR A 14 20.31 34.69 7.43
CA TYR A 14 21.30 34.02 6.57
C TYR A 14 20.97 32.53 6.40
N LEU A 15 20.63 31.82 7.47
CA LEU A 15 20.22 30.41 7.41
C LEU A 15 18.97 30.23 6.55
N MET A 16 17.99 31.13 6.69
CA MET A 16 16.78 31.13 5.86
C MET A 16 17.09 31.37 4.37
N ALA A 17 18.00 32.31 4.06
CA ALA A 17 18.41 32.57 2.68
C ALA A 17 19.18 31.39 2.06
N VAL A 18 19.98 30.68 2.85
CA VAL A 18 20.84 29.56 2.41
C VAL A 18 20.12 28.22 2.42
N GLN A 19 18.93 28.14 3.02
CA GLN A 19 18.17 26.90 3.21
C GLN A 19 17.86 26.14 1.91
N HIS A 20 17.67 26.87 0.80
CA HIS A 20 17.42 26.28 -0.53
C HIS A 20 18.57 25.39 -1.04
N LEU A 21 19.78 25.51 -0.49
CA LEU A 21 20.93 24.68 -0.87
C LEU A 21 20.92 23.29 -0.22
N ASN A 22 19.98 23.02 0.69
CA ASN A 22 19.76 21.72 1.36
C ASN A 22 21.06 21.08 1.90
N ILE A 23 21.86 21.88 2.60
CA ILE A 23 23.12 21.43 3.23
C ILE A 23 22.80 20.92 4.64
N GLU A 24 23.21 19.68 4.94
CA GLU A 24 22.97 19.02 6.23
C GLU A 24 23.36 19.89 7.44
N ALA A 25 24.59 20.40 7.48
CA ALA A 25 25.06 21.23 8.58
C ALA A 25 24.28 22.54 8.78
N VAL A 26 23.72 23.10 7.69
CA VAL A 26 22.90 24.33 7.74
C VAL A 26 21.50 23.99 8.25
N ASN A 27 20.92 22.89 7.76
CA ASN A 27 19.61 22.41 8.17
C ASN A 27 19.60 21.99 9.65
N ASP A 28 20.61 21.26 10.11
CA ASP A 28 20.75 20.87 11.52
C ASP A 28 20.88 22.09 12.43
N ALA A 29 21.76 23.04 12.09
CA ALA A 29 21.94 24.27 12.86
C ALA A 29 20.68 25.15 12.86
N TYR A 30 19.93 25.18 11.75
CA TYR A 30 18.68 25.92 11.66
C TYR A 30 17.56 25.26 12.46
N ASN A 31 17.45 23.92 12.40
CA ASN A 31 16.49 23.18 13.21
C ASN A 31 16.77 23.34 14.71
N ASP A 32 18.05 23.35 15.11
CA ASP A 32 18.46 23.59 16.49
C ASP A 32 18.07 25.00 16.97
N LEU A 33 18.30 26.02 16.16
CA LEU A 33 17.85 27.40 16.44
C LEU A 33 16.33 27.46 16.63
N LEU A 34 15.56 26.81 15.75
CA LEU A 34 14.10 26.82 15.82
C LEU A 34 13.56 26.08 17.05
N ILE A 35 14.29 25.08 17.55
CA ILE A 35 13.96 24.40 18.80
C ILE A 35 14.19 25.33 20.01
N GLU A 36 15.28 26.09 20.01
CA GLU A 36 15.58 27.08 21.07
C GLU A 36 14.60 28.26 21.08
N GLU A 37 14.16 28.73 19.91
CA GLU A 37 13.15 29.80 19.76
C GLU A 37 11.71 29.32 19.96
N GLU A 38 11.49 28.02 20.16
CA GLU A 38 10.17 27.38 20.32
C GLU A 38 9.21 27.55 19.12
N ASP A 39 9.72 27.84 17.91
CA ASP A 39 8.90 28.03 16.70
C ASP A 39 8.62 26.71 15.96
N PHE A 40 7.58 26.01 16.43
CA PHE A 40 7.11 24.75 15.85
C PHE A 40 6.53 24.87 14.42
N LYS A 41 6.01 26.04 14.03
CA LYS A 41 5.35 26.21 12.72
C LYS A 41 6.39 26.30 11.61
N THR A 42 7.38 27.15 11.83
CA THR A 42 8.48 27.32 10.87
C THR A 42 9.30 26.02 10.77
N LEU A 43 9.49 25.32 11.89
CA LEU A 43 10.18 24.04 11.91
C LEU A 43 9.45 22.96 11.10
N ARG A 44 8.11 22.88 11.19
CA ARG A 44 7.30 21.98 10.37
C ARG A 44 7.51 22.25 8.88
N HIS A 45 7.42 23.51 8.46
CA HIS A 45 7.61 23.90 7.06
C HIS A 45 9.04 23.65 6.56
N SER A 46 10.04 23.89 7.40
CA SER A 46 11.45 23.59 7.16
C SER A 46 11.65 22.10 6.85
N ILE A 47 11.20 21.22 7.77
CA ILE A 47 11.30 19.76 7.65
C ILE A 47 10.50 19.20 6.47
N ASP A 48 9.41 19.87 6.10
CA ASP A 48 8.58 19.45 4.96
C ASP A 48 9.16 19.83 3.61
N SER A 49 9.96 20.88 3.56
CA SER A 49 10.55 21.40 2.33
C SER A 49 11.97 20.87 2.08
N PHE A 50 12.74 20.60 3.15
CA PHE A 50 14.14 20.20 3.10
C PHE A 50 14.33 18.88 3.85
N ASP A 51 14.94 17.89 3.21
CA ASP A 51 15.03 16.49 3.68
C ASP A 51 16.45 16.04 4.03
N ASN A 52 17.47 16.84 3.73
CA ASN A 52 18.87 16.50 3.99
C ASN A 52 19.28 16.93 5.40
N PHE A 53 18.94 16.11 6.39
CA PHE A 53 19.35 16.26 7.80
C PHE A 53 19.21 14.93 8.54
N ASN A 54 19.72 14.84 9.77
CA ASN A 54 19.62 13.61 10.55
C ASN A 54 18.26 13.46 11.24
N ASN A 55 17.32 12.81 10.54
CA ASN A 55 15.94 12.57 10.98
C ASN A 55 15.85 11.86 12.35
N VAL A 56 16.70 10.86 12.60
CA VAL A 56 16.59 10.01 13.80
C VAL A 56 17.11 10.74 15.04
N SER A 57 18.25 11.43 14.93
CA SER A 57 18.79 12.19 16.07
C SER A 57 17.91 13.37 16.43
N LEU A 58 17.34 14.05 15.42
CA LEU A 58 16.42 15.16 15.64
C LEU A 58 15.13 14.67 16.33
N ALA A 59 14.56 13.55 15.88
CA ALA A 59 13.36 12.97 16.48
C ALA A 59 13.57 12.60 17.96
N SER A 60 14.69 11.96 18.30
CA SER A 60 15.01 11.57 19.69
C SER A 60 15.22 12.79 20.62
N ARG A 61 15.70 13.92 20.08
CA ARG A 61 15.77 15.18 20.83
C ARG A 61 14.38 15.75 21.06
N LEU A 62 13.57 15.85 20.01
CA LEU A 62 12.20 16.39 20.05
C LEU A 62 11.27 15.61 20.98
N GLU A 63 11.48 14.29 21.15
CA GLU A 63 10.73 13.44 22.10
C GLU A 63 10.82 13.92 23.55
N LYS A 64 11.96 14.50 23.96
CA LYS A 64 12.22 14.92 25.35
C LYS A 64 11.72 16.33 25.67
N HIS A 65 11.25 17.07 24.67
CA HIS A 65 10.79 18.45 24.89
C HIS A 65 9.44 18.49 25.61
N GLU A 66 9.26 19.52 26.45
CA GLU A 66 8.08 19.68 27.30
C GLU A 66 6.82 20.00 26.49
N LEU A 67 6.96 20.77 25.41
CA LEU A 67 5.85 21.11 24.52
C LEU A 67 5.36 19.89 23.72
N LEU A 68 4.04 19.70 23.74
CA LEU A 68 3.36 18.64 22.98
C LEU A 68 3.52 18.79 21.47
N GLU A 69 3.66 20.02 20.95
CA GLU A 69 3.80 20.27 19.50
C GLU A 69 5.13 19.75 18.94
N PHE A 70 6.22 19.82 19.73
CA PHE A 70 7.51 19.24 19.34
C PHE A 70 7.49 17.71 19.35
N ARG A 71 6.81 17.10 20.34
CA ARG A 71 6.59 15.65 20.35
C ARG A 71 5.73 15.17 19.20
N ARG A 72 4.68 15.92 18.85
CA ARG A 72 3.87 15.67 17.65
C ARG A 72 4.71 15.74 16.37
N LEU A 73 5.64 16.68 16.28
CA LEU A 73 6.57 16.79 15.17
C LEU A 73 7.58 15.63 15.14
N ALA A 74 8.04 15.14 16.29
CA ALA A 74 8.87 13.95 16.38
C ALA A 74 8.14 12.72 15.80
N ALA A 75 6.86 12.52 16.13
CA ALA A 75 6.04 11.46 15.53
C ALA A 75 5.92 11.64 14.00
N HIS A 76 5.72 12.88 13.52
CA HIS A 76 5.70 13.17 12.09
C HIS A 76 7.02 12.85 11.39
N LEU A 77 8.15 13.07 12.08
CA LEU A 77 9.48 12.77 11.58
C LEU A 77 9.75 11.26 11.51
N TYR A 78 9.37 10.51 12.55
CA TYR A 78 9.44 9.05 12.53
C TYR A 78 8.56 8.43 11.43
N LYS A 79 7.37 9.00 11.21
CA LYS A 79 6.49 8.65 10.09
C LYS A 79 7.16 8.83 8.73
N LYS A 80 7.87 9.95 8.52
CA LYS A 80 8.63 10.20 7.28
C LYS A 80 9.77 9.19 7.08
N ASN A 81 10.43 8.80 8.16
CA ASN A 81 11.53 7.84 8.15
C ASN A 81 11.08 6.37 8.25
N THR A 82 9.80 6.08 7.98
CA THR A 82 9.18 4.74 8.00
C THR A 82 9.35 3.94 9.31
N LYS A 83 9.68 4.62 10.41
CA LYS A 83 9.80 4.02 11.74
C LYS A 83 8.46 4.04 12.46
N TRP A 84 7.61 3.08 12.11
CA TRP A 84 6.22 3.05 12.57
C TRP A 84 6.07 2.75 14.06
N GLU A 85 6.85 1.82 14.60
CA GLU A 85 6.78 1.42 16.01
C GLU A 85 7.19 2.54 16.96
N GLU A 86 8.31 3.22 16.70
CA GLU A 86 8.78 4.38 17.47
C GLU A 86 7.75 5.53 17.39
N SER A 87 7.18 5.78 16.22
CA SER A 87 6.13 6.82 16.06
C SER A 87 4.85 6.49 16.85
N ILE A 88 4.44 5.22 16.87
CA ILE A 88 3.22 4.79 17.53
C ILE A 88 3.40 4.76 19.05
N THR A 89 4.55 4.26 19.53
CA THR A 89 4.85 4.27 20.98
C THR A 89 4.86 5.69 21.53
N LEU A 90 5.46 6.65 20.82
CA LEU A 90 5.39 8.06 21.20
C LEU A 90 3.94 8.58 21.22
N SER A 91 3.15 8.26 20.19
CA SER A 91 1.75 8.66 20.12
C SER A 91 0.89 8.00 21.21
N LYS A 92 1.22 6.79 21.64
CA LYS A 92 0.60 6.07 22.77
C LYS A 92 0.90 6.80 24.09
N GLN A 93 2.13 7.27 24.31
CA GLN A 93 2.53 8.04 25.51
C GLN A 93 1.77 9.37 25.60
N ASP A 94 1.68 10.11 24.50
CA ASP A 94 1.02 11.43 24.46
C ASP A 94 -0.51 11.35 24.38
N LYS A 95 -1.09 10.14 24.29
CA LYS A 95 -2.53 9.89 24.08
C LYS A 95 -3.11 10.61 22.86
N LEU A 96 -2.26 10.86 21.85
CA LEU A 96 -2.63 11.60 20.65
C LEU A 96 -3.16 10.64 19.58
N PHE A 97 -4.38 10.16 19.80
CA PHE A 97 -4.95 9.06 19.03
C PHE A 97 -5.17 9.36 17.54
N LYS A 98 -5.46 10.61 17.18
CA LYS A 98 -5.71 11.00 15.78
C LYS A 98 -4.47 10.78 14.90
N ASP A 99 -3.30 11.20 15.38
CA ASP A 99 -2.06 11.07 14.61
C ASP A 99 -1.55 9.62 14.60
N ALA A 100 -1.80 8.86 15.67
CA ALA A 100 -1.54 7.41 15.69
C ALA A 100 -2.33 6.68 14.60
N ILE A 101 -3.64 6.97 14.48
CA ILE A 101 -4.52 6.38 13.45
C ILE A 101 -4.02 6.73 12.05
N ILE A 102 -3.70 7.99 11.78
CA ILE A 102 -3.20 8.43 10.48
C ILE A 102 -1.85 7.76 10.17
N THR A 103 -0.99 7.60 11.16
CA THR A 103 0.32 6.95 11.00
C THR A 103 0.14 5.46 10.68
N ALA A 104 -0.76 4.77 11.38
CA ALA A 104 -1.11 3.37 11.08
C ALA A 104 -1.68 3.23 9.65
N ALA A 105 -2.56 4.12 9.23
CA ALA A 105 -3.12 4.12 7.87
C ALA A 105 -2.04 4.32 6.80
N VAL A 106 -1.05 5.21 7.03
CA VAL A 106 0.08 5.41 6.10
C VAL A 106 1.06 4.24 6.11
N SER A 107 1.22 3.55 7.25
CA SER A 107 2.18 2.44 7.38
C SER A 107 1.87 1.25 6.46
N ALA A 108 0.61 1.09 6.03
CA ALA A 108 0.13 -0.04 5.21
C ALA A 108 0.40 -1.44 5.82
N SER A 109 0.83 -1.52 7.09
CA SER A 109 1.13 -2.78 7.78
C SER A 109 -0.08 -3.26 8.58
N SER A 110 -0.52 -4.49 8.31
CA SER A 110 -1.64 -5.13 9.01
C SER A 110 -1.31 -5.39 10.49
N GLU A 111 -0.10 -5.84 10.79
CA GLU A 111 0.36 -6.16 12.16
C GLU A 111 0.36 -4.92 13.06
N VAL A 112 0.85 -3.80 12.54
CA VAL A 112 0.91 -2.52 13.26
C VAL A 112 -0.50 -1.98 13.53
N ALA A 113 -1.43 -2.16 12.58
CA ALA A 113 -2.81 -1.76 12.74
C ALA A 113 -3.57 -2.62 13.76
N GLU A 114 -3.32 -3.94 13.80
CA GLU A 114 -3.91 -4.87 14.76
C GLU A 114 -3.39 -4.64 16.20
N ASP A 115 -2.09 -4.38 16.39
CA ASP A 115 -1.54 -4.00 17.70
C ASP A 115 -2.16 -2.69 18.21
N LEU A 116 -2.24 -1.67 17.35
CA LEU A 116 -2.84 -0.40 17.72
C LEU A 116 -4.35 -0.54 18.02
N LEU A 117 -5.05 -1.41 17.30
CA LEU A 117 -6.46 -1.70 17.55
C LEU A 117 -6.66 -2.35 18.92
N THR A 118 -5.86 -3.36 19.25
CA THR A 118 -5.91 -4.06 20.55
C THR A 118 -5.68 -3.06 21.69
N TYR A 119 -4.70 -2.17 21.54
CA TYR A 119 -4.45 -1.09 22.50
C TYR A 119 -5.66 -0.17 22.72
N PHE A 120 -6.39 0.22 21.67
CA PHE A 120 -7.57 1.08 21.83
C PHE A 120 -8.75 0.37 22.49
N VAL A 121 -8.88 -0.93 22.24
CA VAL A 121 -9.89 -1.77 22.87
C VAL A 121 -9.61 -1.93 24.37
N ASP A 122 -8.35 -2.10 24.76
CA ASP A 122 -7.92 -2.16 26.17
C ASP A 122 -8.14 -0.83 26.92
N ILE A 123 -7.90 0.30 26.27
CA ILE A 123 -8.21 1.63 26.83
C ILE A 123 -9.73 1.81 26.99
N GLY A 124 -10.54 1.11 26.19
CA GLY A 124 -11.99 1.22 26.19
C GLY A 124 -12.54 2.47 25.48
N ASN A 125 -11.71 3.15 24.66
CA ASN A 125 -12.16 4.32 23.91
C ASN A 125 -12.87 3.91 22.60
N LYS A 126 -14.21 3.87 22.66
CA LYS A 126 -15.08 3.39 21.57
C LYS A 126 -15.01 4.25 20.30
N GLU A 127 -14.78 5.56 20.44
CA GLU A 127 -14.71 6.48 19.29
C GLU A 127 -13.44 6.25 18.47
N CYS A 128 -12.34 5.96 19.17
CA CYS A 128 -11.05 5.68 18.53
C CYS A 128 -11.07 4.36 17.76
N PHE A 129 -11.75 3.35 18.29
CA PHE A 129 -12.00 2.09 17.60
C PHE A 129 -12.76 2.31 16.27
N ALA A 130 -13.87 3.05 16.29
CA ALA A 130 -14.63 3.35 15.07
C ALA A 130 -13.81 4.15 14.04
N ALA A 131 -13.00 5.11 14.50
CA ALA A 131 -12.11 5.89 13.63
C ALA A 131 -11.02 5.03 12.99
N MET A 132 -10.46 4.06 13.72
CA MET A 132 -9.50 3.09 13.18
C MET A 132 -10.11 2.23 12.09
N LEU A 133 -11.32 1.70 12.30
CA LEU A 133 -12.01 0.87 11.31
C LEU A 133 -12.26 1.61 9.99
N TYR A 134 -12.49 2.92 10.08
CA TYR A 134 -12.66 3.76 8.89
C TYR A 134 -11.33 4.05 8.19
N ALA A 135 -10.32 4.48 8.93
CA ALA A 135 -9.03 4.87 8.35
C ALA A 135 -8.24 3.68 7.78
N CYS A 136 -8.34 2.51 8.40
CA CYS A 136 -7.57 1.32 8.05
C CYS A 136 -8.44 0.21 7.42
N PHE A 137 -9.47 0.58 6.66
CA PHE A 137 -10.45 -0.37 6.11
C PHE A 137 -9.82 -1.49 5.28
N ASP A 138 -8.85 -1.17 4.42
CA ASP A 138 -8.20 -2.13 3.52
C ASP A 138 -7.13 -2.98 4.21
N LEU A 139 -6.60 -2.51 5.34
CA LEU A 139 -5.48 -3.14 6.05
C LEU A 139 -5.94 -4.17 7.09
N LEU A 140 -7.11 -3.97 7.68
CA LEU A 140 -7.62 -4.82 8.75
C LEU A 140 -8.26 -6.10 8.23
N ARG A 141 -7.92 -7.22 8.87
CA ARG A 141 -8.62 -8.48 8.67
C ARG A 141 -9.99 -8.44 9.34
N SER A 142 -11.04 -8.73 8.57
CA SER A 142 -12.43 -8.73 9.06
C SER A 142 -12.65 -9.67 10.25
N ASP A 143 -11.93 -10.78 10.30
CA ASP A 143 -12.09 -11.82 11.32
C ASP A 143 -11.63 -11.32 12.70
N VAL A 144 -10.45 -10.70 12.77
CA VAL A 144 -9.84 -10.17 14.00
C VAL A 144 -10.70 -9.05 14.58
N VAL A 145 -11.19 -8.14 13.72
CA VAL A 145 -12.08 -7.07 14.15
C VAL A 145 -13.37 -7.62 14.74
N MET A 146 -13.94 -8.63 14.09
CA MET A 146 -15.19 -9.23 14.54
C MET A 146 -15.01 -9.88 15.91
N GLU A 147 -13.92 -10.63 16.11
CA GLU A 147 -13.58 -11.24 17.39
C GLU A 147 -13.45 -10.20 18.50
N LEU A 148 -12.63 -9.16 18.30
CA LEU A 148 -12.44 -8.08 19.27
C LEU A 148 -13.76 -7.35 19.58
N SER A 149 -14.57 -7.07 18.56
CA SER A 149 -15.87 -6.42 18.75
C SER A 149 -16.83 -7.26 19.59
N TRP A 150 -16.77 -8.60 19.45
CA TRP A 150 -17.62 -9.52 20.17
C TRP A 150 -17.17 -9.71 21.62
N GLN A 151 -15.86 -9.87 21.85
CA GLN A 151 -15.30 -10.02 23.20
C GLN A 151 -15.56 -8.80 24.09
N HIS A 152 -15.46 -7.59 23.52
CA HIS A 152 -15.60 -6.33 24.27
C HIS A 152 -17.00 -5.69 24.19
N GLY A 153 -17.96 -6.34 23.52
CA GLY A 153 -19.35 -5.85 23.43
C GLY A 153 -19.51 -4.54 22.65
N LEU A 154 -18.64 -4.30 21.65
CA LEU A 154 -18.59 -3.07 20.84
C LEU A 154 -19.34 -3.19 19.50
N ASN A 155 -20.34 -4.07 19.43
CA ASN A 155 -20.98 -4.47 18.17
C ASN A 155 -21.60 -3.27 17.42
N ASP A 156 -22.22 -2.32 18.12
CA ASP A 156 -22.87 -1.15 17.53
C ASP A 156 -21.90 -0.26 16.73
N PHE A 157 -20.66 -0.13 17.19
CA PHE A 157 -19.62 0.66 16.52
C PHE A 157 -18.99 -0.08 15.33
N TYR A 158 -19.07 -1.40 15.31
CA TYR A 158 -18.54 -2.26 14.24
C TYR A 158 -19.52 -2.43 13.06
N MET A 159 -20.83 -2.25 13.28
CA MET A 159 -21.86 -2.49 12.26
C MET A 159 -21.60 -1.77 10.91
N PRO A 160 -21.20 -0.49 10.85
CA PRO A 160 -20.92 0.18 9.58
C PRO A 160 -19.80 -0.50 8.78
N TYR A 161 -18.72 -0.92 9.46
CA TYR A 161 -17.61 -1.63 8.85
C TYR A 161 -18.05 -2.99 8.30
N ARG A 162 -18.85 -3.74 9.08
CA ARG A 162 -19.40 -5.04 8.65
C ARG A 162 -20.24 -4.93 7.38
N ILE A 163 -21.14 -3.95 7.32
CA ILE A 163 -22.00 -3.71 6.16
C ILE A 163 -21.15 -3.39 4.92
N GLN A 164 -20.12 -2.56 5.08
CA GLN A 164 -19.21 -2.20 4.00
C GLN A 164 -18.41 -3.42 3.49
N ASN A 165 -17.90 -4.27 4.40
CA ASN A 165 -17.23 -5.52 4.01
C ASN A 165 -18.17 -6.45 3.25
N GLN A 166 -19.40 -6.65 3.75
CA GLN A 166 -20.37 -7.50 3.09
C GLN A 166 -20.73 -6.99 1.68
N ARG A 167 -20.92 -5.67 1.53
CA ARG A 167 -21.14 -5.06 0.21
C ARG A 167 -19.95 -5.26 -0.72
N SER A 168 -18.73 -5.00 -0.26
CA SER A 168 -17.50 -5.19 -1.03
C SER A 168 -17.33 -6.64 -1.50
N LEU A 169 -17.66 -7.61 -0.64
CA LEU A 169 -17.65 -9.03 -0.99
C LEU A 169 -18.67 -9.37 -2.08
N VAL A 170 -19.91 -8.87 -1.97
CA VAL A 170 -20.96 -9.07 -3.00
C VAL A 170 -20.56 -8.42 -4.32
N ASP A 171 -20.00 -7.20 -4.29
CA ASP A 171 -19.54 -6.50 -5.49
C ASP A 171 -18.37 -7.25 -6.17
N LYS A 172 -17.45 -7.84 -5.39
CA LYS A 172 -16.38 -8.70 -5.92
C LYS A 172 -16.92 -10.00 -6.49
N LEU A 173 -17.85 -10.66 -5.79
CA LEU A 173 -18.49 -11.89 -6.25
C LEU A 173 -19.21 -11.69 -7.60
N THR A 174 -20.01 -10.63 -7.71
CA THR A 174 -20.74 -10.32 -8.95
C THR A 174 -19.81 -9.99 -10.13
N LYS A 175 -18.65 -9.38 -9.87
CA LYS A 175 -17.61 -9.17 -10.90
C LYS A 175 -16.99 -10.49 -11.35
N LEU A 176 -16.56 -11.33 -10.41
CA LEU A 176 -16.01 -12.65 -10.70
C LEU A 176 -17.01 -13.53 -11.46
N GLU A 177 -18.28 -13.52 -11.07
CA GLU A 177 -19.33 -14.25 -11.79
C GLU A 177 -19.46 -13.80 -13.26
N LYS A 178 -19.33 -12.50 -13.54
CA LYS A 178 -19.38 -11.97 -14.91
C LYS A 178 -18.15 -12.41 -15.70
N GLU A 179 -16.96 -12.28 -15.12
CA GLU A 179 -15.70 -12.71 -15.74
C GLU A 179 -15.73 -14.22 -16.05
N VAL A 180 -16.16 -15.05 -15.09
CA VAL A 180 -16.31 -16.51 -15.29
C VAL A 180 -17.31 -16.82 -16.39
N LYS A 181 -18.47 -16.13 -16.44
CA LYS A 181 -19.46 -16.30 -17.52
C LYS A 181 -18.92 -15.88 -18.88
N GLU A 182 -18.14 -14.81 -18.96
CA GLU A 182 -17.49 -14.38 -20.21
C GLU A 182 -16.39 -15.35 -20.65
N HIS A 183 -15.57 -15.84 -19.72
CA HIS A 183 -14.56 -16.86 -20.00
C HIS A 183 -15.20 -18.18 -20.44
N ALA A 184 -16.27 -18.63 -19.79
CA ALA A 184 -17.03 -19.80 -20.20
C ALA A 184 -17.56 -19.65 -21.64
N LYS A 185 -18.16 -18.51 -21.98
CA LYS A 185 -18.63 -18.22 -23.35
C LYS A 185 -17.49 -18.17 -24.37
N LYS A 186 -16.33 -17.61 -24.02
CA LYS A 186 -15.16 -17.56 -24.91
C LYS A 186 -14.55 -18.95 -25.12
N VAL A 187 -14.59 -19.83 -24.12
CA VAL A 187 -14.15 -21.22 -24.26
C VAL A 187 -15.10 -22.00 -25.15
N THR A 188 -16.42 -21.90 -24.94
CA THR A 188 -17.40 -22.59 -25.80
C THR A 188 -17.32 -22.12 -27.26
N VAL A 189 -17.15 -20.81 -27.49
CA VAL A 189 -17.02 -20.27 -28.86
C VAL A 189 -15.70 -20.70 -29.53
N LYS A 190 -14.62 -20.92 -28.76
CA LYS A 190 -13.36 -21.45 -29.30
C LYS A 190 -13.46 -22.94 -29.63
N GLU A 191 -14.12 -23.73 -28.79
CA GLU A 191 -14.38 -25.15 -29.06
C GLU A 191 -15.31 -25.34 -30.29
N GLU A 192 -16.31 -24.46 -30.45
CA GLU A 192 -17.17 -24.44 -31.65
C GLU A 192 -16.39 -24.01 -32.90
N ALA A 193 -15.48 -23.04 -32.81
CA ALA A 193 -14.63 -22.62 -33.94
C ALA A 193 -13.56 -23.66 -34.33
N GLU A 194 -13.08 -24.47 -33.38
CA GLU A 194 -12.20 -25.62 -33.66
C GLU A 194 -12.97 -26.82 -34.24
N ALA A 195 -14.29 -26.93 -33.98
CA ALA A 195 -15.17 -27.91 -34.61
C ALA A 195 -15.65 -27.48 -36.02
N GLU A 196 -15.67 -26.18 -36.33
CA GLU A 196 -16.08 -25.60 -37.63
C GLU A 196 -14.94 -25.43 -38.65
N VAL A 197 -13.72 -25.92 -38.38
CA VAL A 197 -12.69 -26.00 -39.42
C VAL A 197 -13.10 -27.09 -40.44
N PRO A 198 -13.35 -26.76 -41.72
CA PRO A 198 -14.02 -27.70 -42.61
C PRO A 198 -13.11 -28.86 -43.03
N ILE A 199 -13.55 -30.09 -42.75
CA ILE A 199 -13.18 -31.28 -43.54
C ILE A 199 -13.80 -31.10 -44.93
N ILE A 200 -13.20 -30.27 -45.79
CA ILE A 200 -13.54 -30.20 -47.21
C ILE A 200 -12.64 -31.18 -47.95
N ASN A 201 -13.10 -32.43 -48.02
CA ASN A 201 -13.12 -33.17 -49.29
C ASN A 201 -14.06 -34.40 -49.19
N PRO A 202 -15.31 -34.31 -49.69
CA PRO A 202 -16.17 -35.47 -49.87
C PRO A 202 -15.92 -36.06 -51.26
N GLY A 203 -15.14 -37.13 -51.35
CA GLY A 203 -14.94 -37.81 -52.63
C GLY A 203 -14.10 -39.07 -52.58
N ILE A 204 -14.79 -40.22 -52.64
CA ILE A 204 -14.33 -41.55 -53.06
C ILE A 204 -13.77 -42.45 -51.95
N GLY A 205 -14.64 -43.36 -51.49
CA GLY A 205 -14.26 -44.74 -51.22
C GLY A 205 -14.03 -45.10 -49.76
N GLY A 206 -15.05 -45.68 -49.11
CA GLY A 206 -14.79 -46.70 -48.10
C GLY A 206 -15.61 -46.67 -46.82
N LYS A 207 -16.90 -47.01 -46.94
CA LYS A 207 -17.54 -48.07 -46.15
C LYS A 207 -17.70 -47.84 -44.62
N LEU A 208 -18.94 -47.48 -44.26
CA LEU A 208 -19.63 -48.03 -43.09
C LEU A 208 -19.41 -49.55 -43.00
N LEU A 209 -18.81 -50.04 -41.91
CA LEU A 209 -18.95 -51.44 -41.50
C LEU A 209 -18.70 -51.59 -39.98
N LEU A 210 -19.77 -52.05 -39.31
CA LEU A 210 -19.78 -52.76 -38.05
C LEU A 210 -18.66 -53.83 -37.96
N THR A 211 -18.28 -54.15 -36.72
CA THR A 211 -17.87 -55.48 -36.23
C THR A 211 -16.38 -55.70 -35.86
N GLN A 212 -16.16 -55.81 -34.55
CA GLN A 212 -15.52 -56.97 -33.89
C GLN A 212 -14.05 -57.35 -34.20
N GLY A 213 -13.20 -57.25 -33.18
CA GLY A 213 -12.22 -58.29 -32.84
C GLY A 213 -10.72 -58.02 -33.10
N PRO A 214 -9.80 -58.67 -32.34
CA PRO A 214 -8.48 -58.15 -32.00
C PRO A 214 -7.31 -58.81 -32.77
N SER A 215 -6.29 -58.04 -33.11
CA SER A 215 -4.89 -58.44 -33.39
C SER A 215 -4.15 -57.18 -33.86
N GLY A 216 -3.01 -56.78 -33.32
CA GLY A 216 -1.78 -57.56 -33.22
C GLY A 216 -0.86 -57.11 -34.37
N GLY A 217 0.13 -56.26 -34.10
CA GLY A 217 1.12 -55.86 -35.10
C GLY A 217 1.85 -54.57 -34.76
N ALA A 218 3.08 -54.71 -34.27
CA ALA A 218 4.00 -53.64 -33.89
C ALA A 218 4.72 -53.01 -35.14
N PRO A 219 5.72 -52.12 -34.97
CA PRO A 219 5.76 -50.75 -35.51
C PRO A 219 6.71 -50.61 -36.73
N PRO A 220 6.94 -49.38 -37.22
CA PRO A 220 8.35 -48.98 -37.33
C PRO A 220 8.67 -47.54 -36.92
N ILE A 221 9.88 -47.43 -36.40
CA ILE A 221 10.68 -46.26 -36.06
C ILE A 221 11.22 -45.62 -37.35
N TYR A 222 11.17 -44.29 -37.49
CA TYR A 222 12.22 -43.52 -38.17
C TYR A 222 12.39 -42.10 -37.58
N MET A 223 13.45 -42.03 -36.79
CA MET A 223 14.41 -40.96 -36.51
C MET A 223 14.45 -39.75 -37.47
N ASN A 224 14.49 -38.55 -36.87
CA ASN A 224 15.51 -37.49 -37.02
C ASN A 224 14.95 -36.09 -37.30
N GLY A 225 15.40 -35.08 -36.53
CA GLY A 225 15.28 -33.67 -36.93
C GLY A 225 15.08 -32.66 -35.80
N THR A 226 16.17 -32.30 -35.12
CA THR A 226 16.56 -30.92 -34.79
C THR A 226 15.47 -29.84 -34.59
N GLY A 227 15.36 -29.29 -33.38
CA GLY A 227 14.68 -28.01 -33.12
C GLY A 227 14.77 -27.65 -31.63
N MET A 228 15.85 -26.99 -31.21
CA MET A 228 15.84 -25.56 -30.88
C MET A 228 14.77 -25.15 -29.87
N MET A 229 15.21 -25.13 -28.62
CA MET A 229 14.58 -24.54 -27.45
C MET A 229 14.31 -23.04 -27.70
N PRO A 230 13.06 -22.54 -27.68
CA PRO A 230 12.81 -21.12 -27.78
C PRO A 230 13.03 -20.45 -26.39
N PRO A 231 13.55 -19.21 -26.37
CA PRO A 231 14.07 -18.58 -25.16
C PRO A 231 12.99 -17.98 -24.27
N VAL A 232 13.28 -17.99 -22.96
CA VAL A 232 12.52 -17.32 -21.90
C VAL A 232 12.68 -15.80 -22.05
N GLY A 233 11.63 -15.13 -22.51
CA GLY A 233 11.55 -13.67 -22.64
C GLY A 233 11.26 -13.01 -21.30
N HIS A 234 12.11 -12.04 -20.93
CA HIS A 234 11.92 -11.06 -19.87
C HIS A 234 10.58 -10.31 -20.04
N ILE A 235 9.81 -10.20 -18.96
CA ILE A 235 8.64 -9.32 -18.88
C ILE A 235 9.14 -7.93 -18.50
N GLU A 236 9.37 -7.08 -19.52
CA GLU A 236 9.56 -5.65 -19.32
C GLU A 236 8.22 -4.96 -19.06
N THR A 237 8.21 -4.16 -18.00
CA THR A 237 7.16 -3.25 -17.58
C THR A 237 6.94 -2.13 -18.60
N VAL A 238 5.82 -2.14 -19.32
CA VAL A 238 5.37 -0.97 -20.11
C VAL A 238 3.86 -0.78 -19.98
N ARG A 239 3.41 0.10 -19.05
CA ARG A 239 2.15 0.85 -19.23
C ARG A 239 1.95 2.01 -18.24
N TRP A 240 2.67 3.13 -18.38
CA TRP A 240 2.31 4.41 -17.73
C TRP A 240 2.68 5.67 -18.53
N ARG A 241 2.44 5.69 -19.84
CA ARG A 241 2.50 6.94 -20.64
C ARG A 241 1.42 6.99 -21.71
N THR A 242 0.16 7.14 -21.29
CA THR A 242 -0.90 7.64 -22.20
C THR A 242 -2.11 8.24 -21.48
N ILE A 243 -1.92 8.86 -20.31
CA ILE A 243 -2.96 9.68 -19.66
C ILE A 243 -2.32 10.99 -19.26
N LEU A 244 -2.07 11.89 -20.22
CA LEU A 244 -1.73 13.31 -19.93
C LEU A 244 -1.88 14.24 -21.16
N THR A 245 -2.76 13.94 -22.11
CA THR A 245 -2.96 14.80 -23.30
C THR A 245 -4.43 15.02 -23.66
N LEU A 246 -5.35 15.12 -22.69
CA LEU A 246 -6.75 15.46 -22.98
C LEU A 246 -7.43 16.31 -21.89
N VAL A 247 -6.72 17.27 -21.29
CA VAL A 247 -7.34 18.41 -20.60
C VAL A 247 -6.50 19.66 -20.86
N SER A 248 -6.72 20.31 -21.99
CA SER A 248 -6.39 21.72 -22.20
C SER A 248 -7.07 22.21 -23.48
N LEU A 249 -8.23 22.83 -23.33
CA LEU A 249 -8.71 23.89 -24.22
C LEU A 249 -9.73 24.73 -23.43
N PRO A 250 -9.46 26.02 -23.18
CA PRO A 250 -10.39 26.94 -22.53
C PRO A 250 -11.32 27.62 -23.55
N SER A 251 -12.50 28.00 -23.06
CA SER A 251 -13.43 29.07 -23.51
C SER A 251 -13.51 29.40 -25.01
#